data_AF-A0A1F6I4S6-F1
#
_entry.id   AF-A0A1F6I4S6-F1
#
_cell.length_a   1.000
_cell.length_b   1.000
_cell.length_c   1.000
_cell.angle_alpha   90.00
_cell.angle_beta   90.00
_cell.angle_gamma   90.00
#
_symmetry.space_group_name_H-M   'P 1'
#
loop_
_entity.id
_entity.type
_entity.pdbx_description
1 polymer ?
#
loop_
_entity_poly.entity_id
_entity_poly.type
_entity_poly.pdbx_seq_one_letter_code
_entity_poly.pdbx_strand_id
1 'polypeptide(L)'
;MLESERRVVPETAYSVDDKSCFKEIFHRLEQANLDYRIVGSTAVAAYLGEGANVEIRDVDVICFAVNAADVRTLQSDLDKDHTRSNGRLLRVDLSAVISQGDGESTEMVDQPIFLPKLLVNIGRNKDGYYLVYNNSRNSIKNDVMQPIALPFRGTTIKTIPPETLLHLYITRRGCLRPKDISKVRGLARHCKHYPTEGLGHSDFEVFHRFAARMRSDYPWQISLYRILTQIDHLCGGKISKNYLVAKKIRGASN
;
A
#
# COMPACT_ATOMS: atom_id res chain seq x y z
N MET A 1 18.45 -46.30 11.55
CA MET A 1 17.31 -45.55 12.12
C MET A 1 17.79 -44.13 12.32
N LEU A 2 17.48 -43.25 11.37
CA LEU A 2 17.81 -41.83 11.45
C LEU A 2 16.52 -41.10 11.78
N GLU A 3 16.52 -40.40 12.91
CA GLU A 3 15.42 -39.57 13.39
C GLU A 3 15.08 -38.55 12.31
N SER A 4 13.83 -38.61 11.84
CA SER A 4 13.26 -37.59 10.98
C SER A 4 13.13 -36.31 11.79
N GLU A 5 14.06 -35.37 11.60
CA GLU A 5 13.88 -33.98 12.00
C GLU A 5 12.56 -33.48 11.40
N ARG A 6 11.52 -33.41 12.23
CA ARG A 6 10.28 -32.70 11.91
C ARG A 6 10.70 -31.25 11.67
N ARG A 7 10.72 -30.84 10.40
CA ARG A 7 10.72 -29.43 10.02
C ARG A 7 9.55 -28.77 10.74
N VAL A 8 9.85 -27.99 11.77
CA VAL A 8 8.93 -27.03 12.35
C VAL A 8 8.62 -26.05 11.23
N VAL A 9 7.42 -26.19 10.66
CA VAL A 9 6.85 -25.19 9.76
C VAL A 9 6.80 -23.89 10.59
N PRO A 10 7.45 -22.80 10.14
CA PRO A 10 7.28 -21.53 10.82
C PRO A 10 5.79 -21.19 10.73
N GLU A 11 5.15 -20.98 11.88
CA GLU A 11 3.79 -20.45 11.97
C GLU A 11 3.69 -19.23 11.04
N THR A 12 3.08 -19.47 9.89
CA THR A 12 2.62 -18.44 8.97
C THR A 12 1.16 -18.75 8.75
N ALA A 13 0.38 -17.67 8.71
CA ALA A 13 -1.06 -17.62 8.51
C ALA A 13 -1.89 -17.77 9.80
N TYR A 14 -2.38 -16.61 10.21
CA TYR A 14 -3.53 -16.32 11.07
C TYR A 14 -4.52 -17.49 11.24
N SER A 15 -4.84 -17.81 12.50
CA SER A 15 -5.88 -18.77 12.88
C SER A 15 -6.87 -18.21 13.92
N VAL A 16 -7.13 -16.89 13.87
CA VAL A 16 -8.22 -16.26 14.64
C VAL A 16 -9.10 -15.46 13.68
N ASP A 17 -10.14 -16.12 13.18
CA ASP A 17 -11.22 -15.64 12.31
C ASP A 17 -10.92 -14.35 11.50
N ASP A 18 -10.07 -14.48 10.47
CA ASP A 18 -9.65 -13.40 9.56
C ASP A 18 -10.83 -12.51 9.09
N LYS A 19 -12.02 -13.10 8.93
CA LYS A 19 -13.24 -12.39 8.54
C LYS A 19 -13.66 -11.34 9.56
N SER A 20 -13.58 -11.67 10.85
CA SER A 20 -13.93 -10.74 11.94
C SER A 20 -12.96 -9.55 11.99
N CYS A 21 -11.66 -9.79 11.76
CA CYS A 21 -10.64 -8.74 11.73
C CYS A 21 -10.85 -7.73 10.61
N PHE A 22 -11.05 -8.21 9.36
CA PHE A 22 -11.29 -7.30 8.23
C PHE A 22 -12.59 -6.52 8.38
N LYS A 23 -13.64 -7.16 8.88
CA LYS A 23 -14.93 -6.51 9.12
C LYS A 23 -14.80 -5.37 10.12
N GLU A 24 -14.10 -5.57 11.23
CA GLU A 24 -13.87 -4.53 12.23
C GLU A 24 -13.07 -3.35 11.65
N ILE A 25 -11.96 -3.62 10.96
CA ILE A 25 -11.13 -2.58 10.35
C ILE A 25 -11.93 -1.73 9.37
N PHE A 26 -12.65 -2.35 8.44
CA PHE A 26 -13.40 -1.59 7.43
C PHE A 26 -14.60 -0.86 8.04
N HIS A 27 -15.24 -1.41 9.06
CA HIS A 27 -16.28 -0.69 9.79
C HIS A 27 -15.75 0.60 10.41
N ARG A 28 -14.55 0.58 11.01
CA ARG A 28 -13.90 1.77 11.58
C ARG A 28 -13.51 2.80 10.52
N LEU A 29 -13.04 2.35 9.35
CA LEU A 29 -12.76 3.25 8.23
C LEU A 29 -14.03 3.95 7.71
N GLU A 30 -15.14 3.22 7.60
CA GLU A 30 -16.44 3.80 7.21
C GLU A 30 -16.94 4.81 8.26
N GLN A 31 -16.82 4.50 9.55
CA GLN A 31 -17.22 5.40 10.64
C GLN A 31 -16.40 6.69 10.70
N ALA A 32 -15.15 6.67 10.22
CA ALA A 32 -14.28 7.84 10.21
C ALA A 32 -14.74 8.94 9.22
N ASN A 33 -15.69 8.64 8.33
CA ASN A 33 -16.22 9.57 7.34
C ASN A 33 -15.14 10.26 6.48
N LEU A 34 -14.07 9.52 6.16
CA LEU A 34 -13.00 9.95 5.26
C LEU A 34 -13.24 9.39 3.86
N ASP A 35 -12.90 10.12 2.80
CA ASP A 35 -12.79 9.52 1.48
C ASP A 35 -11.51 8.68 1.42
N TYR A 36 -11.62 7.36 1.26
CA TYR A 36 -10.47 6.46 1.32
C TYR A 36 -10.51 5.35 0.26
N ARG A 37 -9.37 4.71 0.00
CA ARG A 37 -9.24 3.53 -0.85
C ARG A 37 -8.33 2.51 -0.20
N ILE A 38 -8.78 1.26 -0.10
CA ILE A 38 -7.94 0.11 0.23
C ILE A 38 -7.04 -0.19 -0.96
N VAL A 39 -5.74 -0.31 -0.72
CA VAL A 39 -4.74 -0.66 -1.74
C VAL A 39 -3.86 -1.81 -1.24
N GLY A 40 -2.76 -2.08 -1.95
CA GLY A 40 -1.79 -3.09 -1.54
C GLY A 40 -2.35 -4.51 -1.60
N SER A 41 -1.85 -5.38 -0.71
CA SER A 41 -2.10 -6.83 -0.81
C SER A 41 -3.58 -7.19 -0.59
N THR A 42 -4.29 -6.44 0.25
CA THR A 42 -5.73 -6.63 0.51
C THR A 42 -6.56 -6.40 -0.75
N ALA A 43 -6.32 -5.30 -1.46
CA ALA A 43 -7.03 -5.01 -2.71
C ALA A 43 -6.70 -6.03 -3.81
N VAL A 44 -5.43 -6.43 -3.93
CA VAL A 44 -5.01 -7.47 -4.88
C VAL A 44 -5.72 -8.80 -4.58
N ALA A 45 -5.80 -9.19 -3.30
CA ALA A 45 -6.49 -10.40 -2.89
C ALA A 45 -7.99 -10.35 -3.20
N ALA A 46 -8.62 -9.18 -3.07
CA ALA A 46 -10.03 -9.01 -3.44
C ALA A 46 -10.29 -9.21 -4.94
N TYR A 47 -9.42 -8.70 -5.82
CA TYR A 47 -9.53 -8.93 -7.26
C TYR A 47 -9.24 -10.36 -7.68
N LEU A 48 -8.24 -11.00 -7.07
CA LEU A 48 -7.82 -12.36 -7.44
C LEU A 48 -8.65 -13.46 -6.76
N GLY A 49 -9.43 -13.13 -5.75
CA GLY A 49 -10.25 -14.06 -4.98
C GLY A 49 -9.45 -14.89 -3.96
N GLU A 50 -10.18 -15.64 -3.13
CA GLU A 50 -9.62 -16.37 -1.98
C GLU A 50 -8.61 -17.47 -2.37
N GLY A 51 -8.68 -17.99 -3.59
CA GLY A 51 -7.78 -19.03 -4.11
C GLY A 51 -6.38 -18.54 -4.52
N ALA A 52 -6.15 -17.23 -4.57
CA ALA A 52 -4.92 -16.64 -5.12
C ALA A 52 -3.69 -16.68 -4.19
N ASN A 53 -3.86 -17.20 -2.96
CA ASN A 53 -2.81 -17.31 -1.94
C ASN A 53 -1.97 -16.03 -1.79
N VAL A 54 -2.65 -14.88 -1.69
CA VAL A 54 -2.00 -13.59 -1.47
C VAL A 54 -1.77 -13.40 0.03
N GLU A 55 -0.52 -13.37 0.46
CA GLU A 55 -0.17 -13.05 1.85
C GLU A 55 -0.52 -11.58 2.16
N ILE A 56 -1.34 -11.38 3.20
CA ILE A 56 -1.74 -10.08 3.75
C ILE A 56 -1.14 -9.97 5.16
N ARG A 57 -0.36 -8.93 5.41
CA ARG A 57 0.29 -8.67 6.71
C ARG A 57 -0.22 -7.40 7.38
N ASP A 58 -0.71 -6.49 6.56
CA ASP A 58 -1.17 -5.16 6.87
C ASP A 58 -2.28 -4.76 5.88
N VAL A 59 -3.01 -3.71 6.24
CA VAL A 59 -4.01 -3.07 5.37
C VAL A 59 -3.47 -1.70 4.98
N ASP A 60 -3.02 -1.55 3.73
CA ASP A 60 -2.60 -0.27 3.18
C ASP A 60 -3.85 0.55 2.75
N VAL A 61 -3.94 1.81 3.17
CA VAL A 61 -5.06 2.71 2.83
C VAL A 61 -4.54 4.06 2.32
N ILE A 62 -5.16 4.56 1.25
CA ILE A 62 -4.97 5.94 0.77
C ILE A 62 -6.19 6.76 1.20
N CYS A 63 -5.98 7.84 1.94
CA CYS A 63 -7.00 8.77 2.40
C CYS A 63 -6.91 10.09 1.62
N PHE A 64 -8.06 10.59 1.18
CA PHE A 64 -8.27 11.87 0.53
C PHE A 64 -9.00 12.82 1.48
N ALA A 65 -8.34 13.15 2.58
CA ALA A 65 -8.85 14.05 3.60
C ALA A 65 -8.39 15.49 3.36
N VAL A 66 -9.16 16.45 3.87
CA VAL A 66 -8.77 17.87 3.88
C VAL A 66 -7.86 18.18 5.08
N ASN A 67 -7.96 17.40 6.16
CA ASN A 67 -7.30 17.67 7.43
C ASN A 67 -6.40 16.50 7.85
N ALA A 68 -5.14 16.80 8.16
CA ALA A 68 -4.15 15.81 8.55
C ALA A 68 -4.39 15.30 9.98
N ALA A 69 -4.99 16.14 10.83
CA ALA A 69 -5.32 15.75 12.19
C ALA A 69 -6.34 14.60 12.22
N ASP A 70 -7.30 14.57 11.30
CA ASP A 70 -8.31 13.52 11.24
C ASP A 70 -7.68 12.17 10.86
N VAL A 71 -6.80 12.17 9.85
CA VAL A 71 -6.06 10.96 9.44
C VAL A 71 -5.13 10.48 10.55
N ARG A 72 -4.42 11.37 11.23
CA ARG A 72 -3.54 11.02 12.36
C ARG A 72 -4.29 10.48 13.56
N THR A 73 -5.43 11.07 13.88
CA THR A 73 -6.31 10.60 14.97
C THR A 73 -6.76 9.18 14.67
N LEU A 74 -7.26 8.93 13.45
CA LEU A 74 -7.67 7.60 13.03
C LEU A 74 -6.51 6.60 13.05
N GLN A 75 -5.33 6.97 12.54
CA GLN A 75 -4.13 6.12 12.61
C GLN A 75 -3.78 5.76 14.06
N SER A 76 -3.79 6.76 14.96
CA SER A 76 -3.49 6.55 16.38
C SER A 76 -4.47 5.58 17.04
N ASP A 77 -5.76 5.68 16.70
CA ASP A 77 -6.78 4.79 17.26
C ASP A 77 -6.66 3.36 16.71
N LEU A 78 -6.38 3.20 15.42
CA LEU A 78 -6.10 1.89 14.81
C LEU A 78 -4.83 1.24 15.41
N ASP A 79 -3.77 2.03 15.66
CA ASP A 79 -2.54 1.54 16.29
C ASP A 79 -2.75 1.11 17.75
N LYS A 80 -3.59 1.85 18.50
CA LYS A 80 -4.00 1.46 19.86
C LYS A 80 -4.76 0.14 19.84
N ASP A 81 -5.69 -0.03 18.91
CA ASP A 81 -6.49 -1.25 18.81
C ASP A 81 -5.62 -2.45 18.40
N HIS A 82 -4.71 -2.28 17.45
CA HIS A 82 -3.70 -3.29 17.10
C HIS A 82 -2.87 -3.70 18.32
N THR A 83 -2.37 -2.72 19.08
CA THR A 83 -1.57 -2.95 20.29
C THR A 83 -2.38 -3.65 21.39
N ARG A 84 -3.59 -3.17 21.70
CA ARG A 84 -4.48 -3.75 22.72
C ARG A 84 -4.90 -5.18 22.37
N SER A 85 -5.01 -5.50 21.08
CA SER A 85 -5.33 -6.85 20.62
C SER A 85 -4.13 -7.81 20.69
N ASN A 86 -2.97 -7.37 21.18
CA ASN A 86 -1.70 -8.11 21.12
C ASN A 86 -1.37 -8.58 19.69
N GLY A 87 -1.65 -7.74 18.69
CA GLY A 87 -1.40 -8.03 17.27
C GLY A 87 -2.39 -8.99 16.61
N ARG A 88 -3.52 -9.31 17.26
CA ARG A 88 -4.59 -10.12 16.63
C ARG A 88 -5.31 -9.35 15.52
N LEU A 89 -5.50 -8.04 15.67
CA LEU A 89 -5.94 -7.20 14.58
C LEU A 89 -4.78 -6.91 13.63
N LEU A 90 -5.04 -6.87 12.32
CA LEU A 90 -4.04 -6.45 11.35
C LEU A 90 -3.66 -4.98 11.57
N ARG A 91 -2.38 -4.66 11.36
CA ARG A 91 -1.92 -3.29 11.31
C ARG A 91 -2.55 -2.60 10.09
N VAL A 92 -2.97 -1.36 10.27
CA VAL A 92 -3.51 -0.52 9.19
C VAL A 92 -2.55 0.65 8.99
N ASP A 93 -2.11 0.84 7.76
CA ASP A 93 -1.18 1.91 7.38
C ASP A 93 -1.95 2.93 6.54
N LEU A 94 -2.31 4.06 7.15
CA LEU A 94 -2.99 5.17 6.49
C LEU A 94 -1.96 6.11 5.86
N SER A 95 -2.15 6.39 4.58
CA SER A 95 -1.38 7.39 3.84
C SER A 95 -2.30 8.50 3.35
N ALA A 96 -1.85 9.75 3.45
CA ALA A 96 -2.60 10.89 2.95
C ALA A 96 -1.67 11.96 2.40
N VAL A 97 -2.19 12.73 1.45
CA VAL A 97 -1.51 13.85 0.81
C VAL A 97 -2.43 15.05 0.91
N ILE A 98 -2.03 16.03 1.72
CA ILE A 98 -2.90 17.14 2.09
C ILE A 98 -2.25 18.43 1.64
N SER A 99 -2.92 19.14 0.73
CA SER A 99 -2.47 20.46 0.28
C SER A 99 -2.98 21.53 1.23
N GLN A 100 -2.06 22.30 1.84
CA GLN A 100 -2.42 23.41 2.69
C GLN A 100 -2.57 24.69 1.84
N GLY A 101 -3.81 25.07 1.53
CA GLY A 101 -4.16 26.30 0.79
C GLY A 101 -3.66 26.36 -0.66
N ASP A 102 -3.50 27.58 -1.19
CA ASP A 102 -2.96 27.86 -2.54
C ASP A 102 -1.44 27.61 -2.66
N GLY A 103 -0.81 27.10 -1.58
CA GLY A 103 0.62 26.84 -1.48
C GLY A 103 1.04 25.40 -1.84
N GLU A 104 2.31 25.26 -2.18
CA GLU A 104 2.96 24.00 -2.53
C GLU A 104 3.12 23.03 -1.34
N SER A 105 2.89 23.47 -0.11
CA SER A 105 3.09 22.65 1.09
C SER A 105 2.12 21.47 1.09
N THR A 106 2.72 20.29 1.14
CA THR A 106 2.01 19.02 1.15
C THR A 106 2.36 18.31 2.44
N GLU A 107 1.37 18.16 3.31
CA GLU A 107 1.48 17.40 4.54
C GLU A 107 1.20 15.93 4.24
N MET A 108 2.05 15.06 4.81
CA MET A 108 2.03 13.64 4.53
C MET A 108 1.99 12.88 5.84
N VAL A 109 1.03 11.96 5.96
CA VAL A 109 0.86 11.10 7.12
C VAL A 109 1.55 9.77 6.83
N ASP A 110 2.51 9.41 7.69
CA ASP A 110 3.45 8.27 7.64
C ASP A 110 4.71 8.44 6.75
N GLN A 111 5.84 8.89 7.35
CA GLN A 111 7.14 8.99 6.66
C GLN A 111 8.34 8.64 7.56
N PRO A 112 9.18 7.66 7.17
CA PRO A 112 10.56 7.62 7.62
C PRO A 112 11.39 8.71 6.91
N ILE A 113 12.08 9.53 7.70
CA ILE A 113 12.75 10.79 7.29
C ILE A 113 13.91 10.59 6.29
N PHE A 114 14.54 9.41 6.25
CA PHE A 114 15.90 9.26 5.68
C PHE A 114 15.99 8.72 4.25
N LEU A 115 14.88 8.28 3.64
CA LEU A 115 14.88 7.95 2.21
C LEU A 115 13.97 8.94 1.51
N PRO A 116 14.41 9.61 0.42
CA PRO A 116 13.59 10.57 -0.31
C PRO A 116 12.22 9.97 -0.60
N LYS A 117 11.21 10.84 -0.75
CA LYS A 117 9.78 10.52 -0.89
C LYS A 117 9.52 9.54 -2.03
N LEU A 118 9.74 8.26 -1.77
CA LEU A 118 9.74 7.20 -2.76
C LEU A 118 8.41 6.41 -2.72
N LEU A 119 7.33 6.98 -2.19
CA LEU A 119 5.98 6.43 -2.36
C LEU A 119 5.22 7.31 -3.36
N VAL A 120 4.31 6.71 -4.11
CA VAL A 120 3.37 7.49 -4.90
C VAL A 120 2.39 8.14 -3.96
N ASN A 121 2.39 9.46 -4.01
CA ASN A 121 1.61 10.29 -3.13
C ASN A 121 0.45 10.79 -3.97
N ILE A 122 -0.71 10.17 -3.81
CA ILE A 122 -1.91 10.60 -4.52
C ILE A 122 -2.68 11.54 -3.61
N GLY A 123 -2.90 12.76 -4.08
CA GLY A 123 -3.79 13.73 -3.45
C GLY A 123 -5.07 13.91 -4.26
N ARG A 124 -6.02 14.63 -3.65
CA ARG A 124 -7.27 15.05 -4.29
C ARG A 124 -7.56 16.50 -3.93
N ASN A 125 -7.91 17.30 -4.92
CA ASN A 125 -8.35 18.68 -4.75
C ASN A 125 -9.67 18.91 -5.52
N LYS A 126 -10.08 20.18 -5.65
CA LYS A 126 -11.29 20.57 -6.39
C LYS A 126 -11.26 20.19 -7.89
N ASP A 127 -10.07 20.12 -8.48
CA ASP A 127 -9.88 19.87 -9.92
C ASP A 127 -9.75 18.36 -10.22
N GLY A 128 -9.53 17.53 -9.20
CA GLY A 128 -9.48 16.07 -9.33
C GLY A 128 -8.34 15.45 -8.54
N TYR A 129 -7.90 14.28 -9.00
CA TYR A 129 -6.77 13.55 -8.42
C TYR A 129 -5.43 13.98 -9.02
N TYR A 130 -4.36 13.94 -8.23
CA TYR A 130 -3.02 14.27 -8.68
C TYR A 130 -1.94 13.43 -7.99
N LEU A 131 -0.85 13.18 -8.72
CA LEU A 131 0.38 12.62 -8.18
C LEU A 131 1.31 13.74 -7.70
N VAL A 132 1.81 13.60 -6.47
CA VAL A 132 2.82 14.49 -5.88
C VAL A 132 4.18 13.83 -5.87
N TYR A 133 5.15 14.51 -6.47
CA TYR A 133 6.56 14.17 -6.40
C TYR A 133 7.40 15.42 -6.19
N ASN A 134 8.13 15.49 -5.08
CA ASN A 134 8.81 16.70 -4.65
C ASN A 134 7.84 17.90 -4.68
N ASN A 135 8.14 18.95 -5.45
CA ASN A 135 7.27 20.12 -5.59
C ASN A 135 6.40 20.05 -6.86
N SER A 136 6.40 18.92 -7.58
CA SER A 136 5.59 18.75 -8.79
C SER A 136 4.28 18.03 -8.50
N ARG A 137 3.18 18.58 -9.04
CA ARG A 137 1.86 17.93 -9.07
C ARG A 137 1.52 17.59 -10.52
N ASN A 138 1.14 16.34 -10.77
CA ASN A 138 0.70 15.89 -12.09
C ASN A 138 -0.73 15.37 -11.98
N SER A 139 -1.66 15.95 -12.73
CA SER A 139 -3.05 15.52 -12.74
C SER A 139 -3.20 14.08 -13.21
N ILE A 140 -4.19 13.39 -12.64
CA ILE A 140 -4.60 12.05 -13.03
C ILE A 140 -6.07 12.15 -13.44
N LYS A 141 -6.46 11.40 -14.48
CA LYS A 141 -7.88 11.26 -14.85
C LYS A 141 -8.66 10.71 -13.66
N ASN A 142 -9.84 11.30 -13.37
CA ASN A 142 -10.61 10.92 -12.18
C ASN A 142 -11.00 9.44 -12.17
N ASP A 143 -11.32 8.89 -13.34
CA ASP A 143 -11.71 7.48 -13.51
C ASP A 143 -10.63 6.49 -13.03
N VAL A 144 -9.35 6.88 -13.07
CA VAL A 144 -8.22 6.07 -12.60
C VAL A 144 -8.23 5.89 -11.07
N MET A 145 -8.88 6.78 -10.33
CA MET A 145 -8.98 6.74 -8.86
C MET A 145 -10.42 6.56 -8.37
N GLN A 146 -11.36 6.34 -9.29
CA GLN A 146 -12.77 6.14 -9.01
C GLN A 146 -12.94 4.95 -8.04
N PRO A 147 -13.77 5.08 -6.99
CA PRO A 147 -13.96 3.99 -6.05
C PRO A 147 -14.67 2.80 -6.69
N ILE A 148 -14.12 1.61 -6.48
CA ILE A 148 -14.73 0.33 -6.83
C ILE A 148 -15.05 -0.41 -5.54
N ALA A 149 -16.30 -0.84 -5.39
CA ALA A 149 -16.71 -1.70 -4.30
C ALA A 149 -16.44 -3.17 -4.66
N LEU A 150 -15.66 -3.88 -3.85
CA LEU A 150 -15.38 -5.30 -4.03
C LEU A 150 -15.77 -6.12 -2.82
N PRO A 151 -16.39 -7.30 -3.00
CA PRO A 151 -16.57 -8.25 -1.92
C PRO A 151 -15.21 -8.79 -1.46
N PHE A 152 -15.00 -8.83 -0.14
CA PHE A 152 -13.79 -9.39 0.45
C PHE A 152 -14.09 -9.95 1.83
N ARG A 153 -13.80 -11.23 2.06
CA ARG A 153 -13.88 -11.89 3.39
C ARG A 153 -15.19 -11.62 4.17
N GLY A 154 -16.33 -11.65 3.48
CA GLY A 154 -17.66 -11.45 4.10
C GLY A 154 -18.04 -9.99 4.37
N THR A 155 -17.29 -9.05 3.80
CA THR A 155 -17.57 -7.61 3.82
C THR A 155 -17.31 -7.01 2.43
N THR A 156 -17.47 -5.70 2.28
CA THR A 156 -17.16 -4.95 1.05
C THR A 156 -16.04 -3.96 1.34
N ILE A 157 -15.06 -3.88 0.44
CA ILE A 157 -14.01 -2.86 0.47
C ILE A 157 -14.23 -1.83 -0.61
N LYS A 158 -13.83 -0.59 -0.33
CA LYS A 158 -13.71 0.48 -1.33
C LYS A 158 -12.27 0.53 -1.82
N THR A 159 -12.01 0.13 -3.05
CA THR A 159 -10.69 0.13 -3.69
C THR A 159 -10.69 0.97 -4.97
N ILE A 160 -9.64 0.86 -5.78
CA ILE A 160 -9.44 1.54 -7.07
C ILE A 160 -9.39 0.51 -8.21
N PRO A 161 -9.47 0.93 -9.50
CA PRO A 161 -9.27 0.04 -10.63
C PRO A 161 -8.02 -0.83 -10.51
N PRO A 162 -8.10 -2.12 -10.91
CA PRO A 162 -6.98 -3.05 -10.76
C PRO A 162 -5.76 -2.63 -11.58
N GLU A 163 -5.95 -1.96 -12.72
CA GLU A 163 -4.88 -1.36 -13.49
C GLU A 163 -4.13 -0.30 -12.67
N THR A 164 -4.85 0.57 -11.95
CA THR A 164 -4.25 1.56 -11.06
C THR A 164 -3.40 0.91 -9.98
N LEU A 165 -3.86 -0.20 -9.40
CA LEU A 165 -3.08 -0.98 -8.43
C LEU A 165 -1.78 -1.50 -9.05
N LEU A 166 -1.79 -2.02 -10.29
CA LEU A 166 -0.57 -2.46 -10.98
C LEU A 166 0.45 -1.32 -11.09
N HIS A 167 -0.02 -0.14 -11.53
CA HIS A 167 0.84 1.03 -11.69
C HIS A 167 1.35 1.55 -10.34
N LEU A 168 0.56 1.48 -9.26
CA LEU A 168 1.02 1.78 -7.90
C LEU A 168 2.19 0.90 -7.45
N TYR A 169 2.19 -0.40 -7.78
CA TYR A 169 3.29 -1.30 -7.41
C TYR A 169 4.60 -0.98 -8.12
N ILE A 170 4.55 -0.52 -9.37
CA ILE A 170 5.74 -0.17 -10.17
C ILE A 170 6.30 1.19 -9.75
N THR A 171 5.40 2.10 -9.36
CA THR A 171 5.75 3.46 -8.98
C THR A 171 6.20 3.59 -7.54
N ARG A 172 5.83 2.65 -6.66
CA ARG A 172 6.39 2.53 -5.31
C ARG A 172 7.92 2.35 -5.41
N ARG A 173 8.65 3.39 -5.06
CA ARG A 173 10.12 3.49 -5.08
C ARG A 173 10.75 3.29 -6.45
N GLY A 174 9.98 3.53 -7.51
CA GLY A 174 10.45 3.43 -8.90
C GLY A 174 10.81 2.02 -9.37
N CYS A 175 10.53 0.98 -8.58
CA CYS A 175 10.80 -0.42 -8.94
C CYS A 175 9.85 -1.41 -8.25
N LEU A 176 9.47 -2.46 -8.98
CA LEU A 176 8.73 -3.59 -8.42
C LEU A 176 9.62 -4.41 -7.48
N ARG A 177 9.15 -4.68 -6.26
CA ARG A 177 9.87 -5.52 -5.28
C ARG A 177 9.74 -7.00 -5.64
N PRO A 178 10.78 -7.83 -5.42
CA PRO A 178 10.74 -9.26 -5.74
C PRO A 178 9.57 -10.01 -5.11
N LYS A 179 9.26 -9.73 -3.82
CA LYS A 179 8.14 -10.36 -3.11
C LYS A 179 6.76 -10.06 -3.70
N ASP A 180 6.63 -8.98 -4.48
CA ASP A 180 5.36 -8.55 -5.07
C ASP A 180 5.18 -9.09 -6.50
N ILE A 181 6.21 -9.68 -7.12
CA ILE A 181 6.16 -10.15 -8.52
C ILE A 181 5.03 -11.15 -8.76
N SER A 182 4.85 -12.13 -7.86
CA SER A 182 3.83 -13.16 -8.03
C SER A 182 2.42 -12.57 -8.04
N LYS A 183 2.11 -11.72 -7.05
CA LYS A 183 0.78 -11.10 -6.92
C LYS A 183 0.50 -10.08 -8.03
N VAL A 184 1.50 -9.29 -8.43
CA VAL A 184 1.40 -8.35 -9.56
C VAL A 184 1.19 -9.09 -10.88
N ARG A 185 1.83 -10.24 -11.08
CA ARG A 185 1.58 -11.08 -12.26
C ARG A 185 0.15 -11.62 -12.28
N GLY A 186 -0.37 -12.06 -11.13
CA GLY A 186 -1.77 -12.46 -10.98
C GLY A 186 -2.71 -11.32 -11.37
N LEU A 187 -2.50 -10.14 -10.80
CA LEU A 187 -3.31 -8.95 -11.08
C LEU A 187 -3.22 -8.52 -12.55
N ALA A 188 -2.05 -8.61 -13.18
CA ALA A 188 -1.90 -8.30 -14.61
C ALA A 188 -2.70 -9.24 -15.52
N ARG A 189 -2.77 -10.54 -15.16
CA ARG A 189 -3.65 -11.48 -15.87
C ARG A 189 -5.12 -11.13 -15.65
N HIS A 190 -5.49 -10.75 -14.42
CA HIS A 190 -6.85 -10.31 -14.12
C HIS A 190 -7.26 -9.13 -15.00
N CYS A 191 -6.47 -8.05 -15.05
CA CYS A 191 -6.75 -6.89 -15.92
C CYS A 191 -6.84 -7.25 -17.41
N LYS A 192 -6.04 -8.23 -17.88
CA LYS A 192 -6.12 -8.68 -19.26
C LYS A 192 -7.47 -9.36 -19.58
N HIS A 193 -8.04 -10.07 -18.61
CA HIS A 193 -9.31 -10.79 -18.79
C HIS A 193 -10.54 -9.95 -18.43
N TYR A 194 -10.38 -9.01 -17.51
CA TYR A 194 -11.43 -8.14 -16.97
C TYR A 194 -10.93 -6.69 -16.95
N PRO A 195 -10.72 -6.07 -18.13
CA PRO A 195 -10.26 -4.70 -18.19
C PRO A 195 -11.33 -3.75 -17.65
N THR A 196 -10.91 -2.70 -16.94
CA THR A 196 -11.84 -1.64 -16.54
C THR A 196 -12.32 -0.86 -17.76
N GLU A 197 -13.64 -0.80 -17.95
CA GLU A 197 -14.24 -0.07 -19.07
C GLU A 197 -13.85 1.42 -19.06
N GLY A 198 -13.52 1.96 -20.23
CA GLY A 198 -13.16 3.37 -20.39
C GLY A 198 -11.75 3.76 -19.92
N LEU A 199 -10.95 2.81 -19.40
CA LEU A 199 -9.56 3.02 -19.05
C LEU A 199 -8.62 2.39 -20.08
N GLY A 200 -7.74 3.20 -20.65
CA GLY A 200 -6.66 2.77 -21.54
C GLY A 200 -5.29 2.87 -20.88
N HIS A 201 -4.29 2.19 -21.44
CA HIS A 201 -2.92 2.27 -20.90
C HIS A 201 -2.37 3.71 -20.86
N SER A 202 -2.77 4.55 -21.82
CA SER A 202 -2.41 5.98 -21.88
C SER A 202 -2.84 6.77 -20.63
N ASP A 203 -3.95 6.37 -19.98
CA ASP A 203 -4.44 7.02 -18.75
C ASP A 203 -3.46 6.84 -17.58
N PHE A 204 -2.56 5.85 -17.68
CA PHE A 204 -1.58 5.51 -16.64
C PHE A 204 -0.16 6.00 -16.93
N GLU A 205 0.09 6.68 -18.06
CA GLU A 205 1.43 7.17 -18.40
C GLU A 205 2.02 8.10 -17.34
N VAL A 206 1.17 8.83 -16.62
CA VAL A 206 1.60 9.71 -15.52
C VAL A 206 2.36 8.93 -14.44
N PHE A 207 1.94 7.70 -14.15
CA PHE A 207 2.63 6.81 -13.22
C PHE A 207 3.99 6.39 -13.78
N HIS A 208 4.08 6.06 -15.07
CA HIS A 208 5.34 5.70 -15.71
C HIS A 208 6.35 6.84 -15.72
N ARG A 209 5.91 8.05 -16.07
CA ARG A 209 6.73 9.27 -16.04
C ARG A 209 7.22 9.54 -14.62
N PHE A 210 6.35 9.39 -13.63
CA PHE A 210 6.69 9.51 -12.21
C PHE A 210 7.81 8.53 -11.81
N ALA A 211 7.65 7.24 -12.10
CA ALA A 211 8.66 6.23 -11.77
C ALA A 211 9.99 6.46 -12.52
N ALA A 212 9.93 6.89 -13.78
CA ALA A 212 11.12 7.21 -14.56
C ALA A 212 11.88 8.39 -13.96
N ARG A 213 11.16 9.46 -13.59
CA ARG A 213 11.75 10.63 -12.94
C ARG A 213 12.40 10.27 -11.60
N MET A 214 11.73 9.48 -10.76
CA MET A 214 12.32 9.00 -9.50
C MET A 214 13.65 8.26 -9.71
N ARG A 215 13.70 7.37 -10.72
CA ARG A 215 14.92 6.63 -11.08
C ARG A 215 16.04 7.56 -11.54
N SER A 216 15.69 8.62 -12.25
CA SER A 216 16.64 9.63 -12.71
C SER A 216 17.19 10.48 -11.57
N ASP A 217 16.32 10.92 -10.65
CA ASP A 217 16.70 11.83 -9.57
C ASP A 217 17.46 11.13 -8.43
N TYR A 218 17.18 9.84 -8.21
CA TYR A 218 17.75 9.05 -7.10
C TYR A 218 18.33 7.69 -7.54
N PRO A 219 19.27 7.66 -8.50
CA PRO A 219 19.74 6.41 -9.11
C PRO A 219 20.44 5.49 -8.09
N TRP A 220 21.24 6.07 -7.19
CA TRP A 220 21.97 5.32 -6.17
C TRP A 220 21.04 4.76 -5.08
N GLN A 221 20.11 5.58 -4.58
CA GLN A 221 19.17 5.17 -3.54
C GLN A 221 18.24 4.08 -4.04
N ILE A 222 17.78 4.17 -5.29
CA ILE A 222 16.93 3.14 -5.90
C ILE A 222 17.73 1.86 -6.14
N SER A 223 18.99 1.96 -6.58
CA SER A 223 19.85 0.78 -6.73
C SER A 223 20.09 0.07 -5.39
N LEU A 224 20.42 0.81 -4.33
CA LEU A 224 20.57 0.27 -2.98
C LEU A 224 19.27 -0.37 -2.50
N TYR A 225 18.13 0.31 -2.71
CA TYR A 225 16.83 -0.24 -2.34
C TYR A 225 16.52 -1.56 -3.06
N ARG A 226 16.81 -1.66 -4.36
CA ARG A 226 16.63 -2.91 -5.13
C ARG A 226 17.47 -4.03 -4.55
N ILE A 227 18.75 -3.77 -4.26
CA ILE A 227 19.64 -4.77 -3.63
C ILE A 227 19.09 -5.22 -2.28
N LEU A 228 18.72 -4.28 -1.39
CA LEU A 228 18.19 -4.60 -0.07
C LEU A 228 16.91 -5.44 -0.15
N THR A 229 15.99 -5.11 -1.08
CA THR A 229 14.76 -5.89 -1.27
C THR A 229 14.99 -7.28 -1.86
N GLN A 230 16.02 -7.44 -2.69
CA GLN A 230 16.44 -8.75 -3.19
C GLN A 230 17.04 -9.60 -2.06
N ILE A 231 17.95 -9.04 -1.27
CA ILE A 231 18.54 -9.74 -0.12
C ILE A 231 17.45 -10.15 0.87
N ASP A 232 16.56 -9.23 1.25
CA ASP A 232 15.45 -9.55 2.16
C ASP A 232 14.55 -10.66 1.59
N HIS A 233 14.26 -10.63 0.28
CA HIS A 233 13.47 -11.69 -0.37
C HIS A 233 14.18 -13.05 -0.33
N LEU A 234 15.48 -13.10 -0.65
CA LEU A 234 16.29 -14.32 -0.57
C LEU A 234 16.38 -14.86 0.86
N CYS A 235 16.36 -13.97 1.86
CA CYS A 235 16.31 -14.34 3.27
C CYS A 235 14.90 -14.67 3.79
N GLY A 236 13.89 -14.81 2.92
CA GLY A 236 12.51 -15.13 3.34
C GLY A 236 11.79 -14.00 4.09
N GLY A 237 12.24 -12.75 3.90
CA GLY A 237 11.71 -11.56 4.57
C GLY A 237 12.21 -11.35 6.00
N LYS A 238 13.25 -12.07 6.43
CA LYS A 238 13.75 -12.01 7.82
C LYS A 238 14.23 -10.62 8.25
N ILE A 239 14.72 -9.80 7.31
CA ILE A 239 15.23 -8.46 7.60
C ILE A 239 14.06 -7.49 7.81
N SER A 240 13.06 -7.53 6.93
CA SER A 240 11.86 -6.69 7.06
C SER A 240 10.93 -7.13 8.19
N LYS A 241 10.92 -8.42 8.54
CA LYS A 241 10.15 -8.97 9.69
C LYS A 241 10.79 -8.67 11.04
N ASN A 242 12.08 -8.33 11.10
CA ASN A 242 12.75 -8.03 12.36
C ASN A 242 12.36 -6.63 12.85
N TYR A 243 11.54 -6.58 13.91
CA TYR A 243 11.04 -5.34 14.51
C TYR A 243 12.16 -4.35 14.90
N LEU A 244 13.31 -4.82 15.39
CA LEU A 244 14.42 -3.94 15.78
C LEU A 244 15.12 -3.32 14.57
N VAL A 245 15.21 -4.06 13.45
CA VAL A 245 15.74 -3.53 12.19
C VAL A 245 14.74 -2.57 11.55
N ALA A 246 13.46 -2.96 11.50
CA ALA A 246 12.38 -2.10 11.03
C ALA A 246 12.23 -0.83 11.88
N LYS A 247 12.49 -0.92 13.20
CA LYS A 247 12.51 0.22 14.13
C LYS A 247 13.79 1.03 14.01
N LYS A 248 14.98 0.46 13.77
CA LYS A 248 16.21 1.24 13.51
C LYS A 248 16.16 1.99 12.18
N ILE A 249 15.63 1.35 11.13
CA ILE A 249 15.36 2.02 9.84
C ILE A 249 14.33 3.16 10.01
N ARG A 250 13.39 3.03 10.97
CA ARG A 250 12.38 4.04 11.32
C ARG A 250 12.77 5.00 12.47
N GLY A 251 13.84 4.71 13.19
CA GLY A 251 14.13 5.25 14.53
C GLY A 251 15.54 5.80 14.66
N ALA A 252 16.35 5.73 13.60
CA ALA A 252 17.38 6.74 13.31
C ALA A 252 16.72 8.10 12.92
N SER A 253 15.62 8.44 13.60
CA SER A 253 14.63 9.46 13.27
C SER A 253 14.29 10.34 14.48
N ASN A 254 15.21 10.40 15.45
CA ASN A 254 15.28 11.48 16.43
C ASN A 254 16.47 12.37 16.09
#